data_AF-A0A838V3H7-F1
#
_entry.id   AF-A0A838V3H7-F1
#
_cell.length_a   1.000
_cell.length_b   1.000
_cell.length_c   1.000
_cell.angle_alpha   90.00
_cell.angle_beta   90.00
_cell.angle_gamma   90.00
#
_symmetry.space_group_name_H-M   'P 1'
#
loop_
_entity.id
_entity.type
_entity.pdbx_description
1 polymer ?
#
loop_
_entity_poly.entity_id
_entity_poly.type
_entity_poly.pdbx_seq_one_letter_code
_entity_poly.pdbx_strand_id
1 'polypeptide(L)'
;MIELLAAAMLSPAVPARTVPVRRSALTNAPGIELVADLPPDSAFAGYGPDGRPLDLDLGYSYRELSVLWMPIWAEGDGGLVLYSGSGATLAIAPAGETELARIKAVTGIDYAATYRFPLARHLWGWLPILGVIGSILLVQWRGAKRCEALGIV
;
A
#
# COMPACT_ATOMS: atom_id res chain seq x y z
N MET A 1 4.30 50.95 -38.91
CA MET A 1 4.35 51.49 -37.54
C MET A 1 3.15 50.92 -36.79
N ILE A 2 3.33 49.75 -36.17
CA ILE A 2 2.30 49.00 -35.44
C ILE A 2 2.89 48.76 -34.06
N GLU A 3 2.42 49.51 -33.07
CA GLU A 3 2.81 49.36 -31.67
C GLU A 3 1.72 48.63 -30.88
N LEU A 4 2.22 47.72 -30.03
CA LEU A 4 1.74 47.38 -28.69
C LEU A 4 0.26 47.03 -28.47
N LEU A 5 0.00 45.74 -28.28
CA LEU A 5 -0.96 45.29 -27.27
C LEU A 5 -0.62 43.88 -26.76
N ALA A 6 0.41 43.79 -25.93
CA ALA A 6 0.70 42.63 -25.09
C ALA A 6 0.41 43.00 -23.63
N ALA A 7 -0.88 42.97 -23.27
CA ALA A 7 -1.30 43.12 -21.88
C ALA A 7 -1.02 41.81 -21.14
N ALA A 8 0.08 41.82 -20.39
CA ALA A 8 0.51 40.73 -19.52
C ALA A 8 -0.55 40.46 -18.43
N MET A 9 -1.10 39.25 -18.45
CA MET A 9 -1.82 38.64 -17.33
C MET A 9 -0.81 38.29 -16.23
N LEU A 10 -0.41 39.29 -15.43
CA LEU A 10 0.28 39.06 -14.16
C LEU A 10 -0.75 38.61 -13.13
N SER A 11 -0.83 37.29 -12.93
CA SER A 11 -1.50 36.71 -11.77
C SER A 11 -0.73 37.14 -10.50
N PRO A 12 -1.40 37.68 -9.47
CA PRO A 12 -0.72 38.10 -8.25
C PRO A 12 -0.11 36.89 -7.55
N ALA A 13 1.19 36.94 -7.29
CA ALA A 13 1.88 35.93 -6.50
C ALA A 13 1.24 35.84 -5.11
N VAL A 14 0.62 34.71 -4.80
CA VAL A 14 0.10 34.41 -3.47
C VAL A 14 1.30 34.31 -2.52
N PRO A 15 1.38 35.12 -1.45
CA PRO A 15 2.50 35.06 -0.52
C PRO A 15 2.53 33.70 0.17
N ALA A 16 3.69 33.04 0.14
CA ALA A 16 3.91 31.77 0.81
C ALA A 16 3.69 31.96 2.32
N ARG A 17 2.56 31.46 2.82
CA ARG A 17 2.23 31.45 4.24
C ARG A 17 3.11 30.39 4.90
N THR A 18 4.08 30.81 5.70
CA THR A 18 4.88 29.91 6.54
C THR A 18 4.01 29.38 7.66
N VAL A 19 3.38 28.22 7.42
CA VAL A 19 2.65 27.49 8.46
C VAL A 19 3.68 26.91 9.43
N PRO A 20 3.61 27.19 10.73
CA PRO A 20 4.52 26.59 11.70
C PRO A 20 4.30 25.08 11.72
N VAL A 21 5.27 24.34 11.16
CA VAL A 21 5.26 22.88 11.16
C VAL A 21 5.44 22.40 12.60
N ARG A 22 4.34 21.99 13.23
CA ARG A 22 4.37 21.39 14.55
C ARG A 22 4.88 19.95 14.41
N ARG A 23 6.18 19.75 14.66
CA ARG A 23 6.84 18.44 14.64
C ARG A 23 6.16 17.48 15.62
N SER A 24 5.26 16.65 15.11
CA SER A 24 4.77 15.49 15.85
C SER A 24 5.77 14.38 15.56
N ALA A 25 6.53 13.97 16.58
CA ALA A 25 7.56 12.94 16.48
C ALA A 25 6.92 11.57 16.17
N LEU A 26 6.59 11.34 14.90
CA LEU A 26 6.29 10.01 14.39
C LEU A 26 7.58 9.19 14.53
N THR A 27 7.49 8.22 15.44
CA THR A 27 8.62 7.50 16.00
C THR A 27 9.26 6.61 14.92
N ASN A 28 10.57 6.77 14.73
CA ASN A 28 11.53 5.92 14.01
C ASN A 28 11.70 6.04 12.47
N ALA A 29 11.06 6.97 11.77
CA ALA A 29 11.40 7.25 10.37
C ALA A 29 11.86 8.71 10.19
N PRO A 30 13.15 9.00 9.95
CA PRO A 30 13.59 10.37 9.71
C PRO A 30 13.04 10.85 8.35
N GLY A 31 12.01 11.71 8.37
CA GLY A 31 11.65 12.54 7.20
C GLY A 31 10.20 12.51 6.70
N ILE A 32 9.24 11.86 7.39
CA ILE A 32 7.81 12.02 7.07
C ILE A 32 7.11 12.66 8.27
N GLU A 33 6.82 13.96 8.17
CA GLU A 33 5.97 14.64 9.15
C GLU A 33 4.57 14.80 8.55
N LEU A 34 3.56 14.20 9.19
CA LEU A 34 2.16 14.52 8.89
C LEU A 34 1.86 15.92 9.42
N VAL A 35 1.58 16.86 8.52
CA VAL A 35 1.25 18.23 8.90
C VAL A 35 -0.18 18.27 9.42
N ALA A 36 -0.32 18.63 10.69
CA ALA A 36 -1.62 18.71 11.35
C ALA A 36 -2.53 19.81 10.76
N ASP A 37 -1.93 20.81 10.08
CA ASP A 37 -2.56 22.01 9.50
C ASP A 37 -2.53 22.00 7.97
N LEU A 38 -2.98 20.91 7.36
CA LEU A 38 -3.21 20.84 5.91
C LEU A 38 -4.47 21.67 5.56
N PRO A 39 -4.43 22.52 4.51
CA PRO A 39 -5.62 23.23 4.04
C PRO A 39 -6.69 22.21 3.60
N PRO A 40 -7.99 22.55 3.76
CA PRO A 40 -9.11 21.60 3.65
C PRO A 40 -9.29 20.96 2.26
N ASP A 41 -8.53 21.42 1.27
CA ASP A 41 -8.49 20.97 -0.12
C ASP A 41 -7.35 19.97 -0.42
N SER A 42 -6.47 19.67 0.53
CA SER A 42 -5.31 18.78 0.31
C SER A 42 -5.58 17.33 0.71
N ALA A 43 -5.60 16.45 -0.29
CA ALA A 43 -6.00 15.04 -0.21
C ALA A 43 -4.89 14.09 0.27
N PHE A 44 -4.23 14.38 1.41
CA PHE A 44 -3.05 13.67 1.97
C PHE A 44 -1.72 14.05 1.32
N ALA A 45 -1.13 15.16 1.74
CA ALA A 45 0.25 15.51 1.40
C ALA A 45 1.16 15.33 2.63
N GLY A 46 2.18 14.50 2.52
CA GLY A 46 3.32 14.53 3.42
C GLY A 46 4.29 15.61 2.97
N TYR A 47 5.14 16.11 3.85
CA TYR A 47 6.30 16.89 3.42
C TYR A 47 7.53 16.00 3.48
N GLY A 48 8.25 15.93 2.36
CA GLY A 48 9.57 15.31 2.32
C GLY A 48 10.56 16.10 3.19
N PRO A 49 11.75 15.55 3.45
CA PRO A 49 12.81 16.24 4.19
C PRO A 49 13.29 17.54 3.52
N ASP A 50 12.96 17.74 2.24
CA ASP A 50 13.21 18.94 1.45
C ASP A 50 12.08 19.98 1.53
N GLY A 51 11.03 19.72 2.30
CA GLY A 51 9.87 20.60 2.45
C GLY A 51 8.96 20.64 1.23
N ARG A 52 9.09 19.69 0.29
CA ARG A 52 8.18 19.58 -0.86
C ARG A 52 6.98 18.68 -0.53
N PRO A 53 5.79 18.96 -1.08
CA PRO A 53 4.66 18.07 -0.96
C PRO A 53 4.98 16.72 -1.62
N LEU A 54 4.58 15.65 -0.95
CA LEU A 54 4.82 14.28 -1.35
C LEU A 54 3.47 13.56 -1.36
N ASP A 55 3.14 12.91 -2.48
CA ASP A 55 1.92 12.13 -2.61
C ASP A 55 2.00 10.94 -1.65
N LEU A 56 1.04 10.87 -0.72
CA LEU A 56 0.92 9.77 0.23
C LEU A 56 -0.13 8.78 -0.27
N ASP A 57 0.29 7.53 -0.40
CA ASP A 57 -0.60 6.41 -0.65
C ASP A 57 -0.86 5.65 0.66
N LEU A 58 -2.02 4.98 0.71
CA LEU A 58 -2.39 4.09 1.80
C LEU A 58 -2.11 2.64 1.39
N GLY A 59 -1.25 1.97 2.13
CA GLY A 59 -0.89 0.58 1.97
C GLY A 59 -1.20 -0.26 3.20
N TYR A 60 -0.77 -1.51 3.16
CA TYR A 60 -0.88 -2.45 4.28
C TYR A 60 0.50 -3.02 4.60
N SER A 61 0.78 -3.13 5.90
CA SER A 61 1.95 -3.83 6.38
C SER A 61 1.59 -5.30 6.64
N TYR A 62 2.47 -6.18 6.18
CA TYR A 62 2.28 -7.62 6.29
C TYR A 62 3.63 -8.31 6.39
N ARG A 63 3.64 -9.47 7.06
CA ARG A 63 4.77 -10.39 7.06
C ARG A 63 4.53 -11.48 6.05
N GLU A 64 5.57 -11.82 5.31
CA GLU A 64 5.54 -12.87 4.30
C GLU A 64 6.61 -13.91 4.60
N LEU A 65 6.23 -15.18 4.56
CA LEU A 65 7.15 -16.30 4.51
C LEU A 65 7.24 -16.80 3.07
N SER A 66 8.43 -16.68 2.50
CA SER A 66 8.70 -17.07 1.11
C SER A 66 9.75 -18.17 1.03
N VAL A 67 9.47 -19.18 0.21
CA VAL A 67 10.36 -20.31 -0.10
C VAL A 67 10.57 -20.34 -1.61
N LEU A 68 11.81 -20.31 -2.07
CA LEU A 68 12.15 -20.24 -3.50
C LEU A 68 11.40 -19.12 -4.25
N TRP A 69 11.37 -17.92 -3.68
CA TRP A 69 10.65 -16.75 -4.23
C TRP A 69 9.13 -16.93 -4.36
N MET A 70 8.57 -17.94 -3.70
CA MET A 70 7.13 -18.19 -3.67
C MET A 70 6.57 -17.91 -2.27
N PRO A 71 5.52 -17.09 -2.15
CA PRO A 71 4.88 -16.82 -0.87
C PRO A 71 4.08 -18.05 -0.44
N ILE A 72 4.51 -18.67 0.65
CA ILE A 72 3.85 -19.84 1.26
C ILE A 72 2.81 -19.37 2.28
N TRP A 73 3.10 -18.27 2.96
CA TRP A 73 2.25 -17.73 4.01
C TRP A 73 2.41 -16.22 4.08
N ALA A 74 1.32 -15.53 4.39
CA ALA A 74 1.37 -14.12 4.75
C ALA A 74 0.35 -13.80 5.83
N GLU A 75 0.70 -12.89 6.72
CA GLU A 75 -0.15 -12.39 7.78
C GLU A 75 -0.06 -10.88 7.89
N GLY A 76 -1.16 -10.22 8.25
CA GLY A 76 -1.16 -8.79 8.50
C GLY A 76 -0.26 -8.46 9.70
N ASP A 77 0.61 -7.47 9.56
CA ASP A 77 1.53 -7.03 10.62
C ASP A 77 1.46 -5.51 10.75
N GLY A 78 1.00 -4.98 11.89
CA GLY A 78 0.96 -3.53 12.13
C GLY A 78 -0.15 -2.74 11.41
N GLY A 79 -1.01 -3.39 10.61
CA GLY A 79 -2.21 -2.76 10.03
C GLY A 79 -1.95 -1.89 8.79
N LEU A 80 -2.70 -0.80 8.67
CA LEU A 80 -2.58 0.15 7.56
C LEU A 80 -1.34 1.03 7.74
N VAL A 81 -0.65 1.30 6.64
CA VAL A 81 0.54 2.16 6.61
C VAL A 81 0.37 3.23 5.56
N LEU A 82 0.85 4.43 5.86
CA LEU A 82 1.04 5.46 4.86
C LEU A 82 2.41 5.28 4.26
N TYR A 83 2.49 5.30 2.93
CA TYR A 83 3.77 5.23 2.25
C TYR A 83 3.85 6.30 1.16
N SER A 84 5.08 6.68 0.84
CA SER A 84 5.35 7.50 -0.32
C SER A 84 6.62 7.06 -1.01
N GLY A 85 6.55 6.95 -2.33
CA GLY A 85 7.65 6.52 -3.18
C GLY A 85 8.01 7.61 -4.18
N SER A 86 9.26 8.10 -4.13
CA SER A 86 9.82 9.01 -5.12
C SER A 86 11.12 8.41 -5.67
N GLY A 87 11.03 7.74 -6.82
CA GLY A 87 12.20 7.08 -7.43
C GLY A 87 12.80 5.99 -6.54
N ALA A 88 13.99 6.24 -6.00
CA ALA A 88 14.75 5.27 -5.19
C ALA A 88 14.46 5.32 -3.68
N THR A 89 13.66 6.29 -3.22
CA THR A 89 13.32 6.42 -1.79
C THR A 89 11.89 5.95 -1.54
N LEU A 90 11.75 5.07 -0.54
CA LEU A 90 10.46 4.63 -0.02
C LEU A 90 10.40 5.04 1.46
N ALA A 91 9.41 5.85 1.79
CA ALA A 91 9.17 6.32 3.14
C ALA A 91 7.85 5.69 3.63
N ILE A 92 7.88 5.03 4.79
CA ILE A 92 6.72 4.28 5.34
C ILE A 92 6.49 4.72 6.79
N ALA A 93 5.23 4.98 7.14
CA ALA A 93 4.81 5.29 8.51
C ALA A 93 3.50 4.53 8.85
N PRO A 94 3.36 4.00 10.08
CA PRO A 94 2.11 3.39 10.52
C PRO A 94 0.97 4.43 10.56
N ALA A 95 -0.22 4.05 10.07
CA ALA A 95 -1.40 4.91 10.13
C ALA A 95 -2.10 4.69 11.49
N GLY A 96 -1.99 5.68 12.38
CA GLY A 96 -2.70 5.66 13.66
C GLY A 96 -4.19 5.97 13.52
N GLU A 97 -4.92 5.85 14.63
CA GLU A 97 -6.37 6.12 14.65
C GLU A 97 -6.71 7.55 14.23
N THR A 98 -5.84 8.51 14.56
CA THR A 98 -6.05 9.92 14.22
C THR A 98 -5.93 10.15 12.72
N GLU A 99 -4.93 9.53 12.09
CA GLU A 99 -4.71 9.58 10.64
C GLU A 99 -5.86 8.91 9.90
N LEU A 100 -6.28 7.73 10.35
CA LEU A 100 -7.40 7.00 9.75
C LEU A 100 -8.73 7.76 9.89
N ALA A 101 -8.97 8.44 11.02
CA ALA A 101 -10.14 9.29 11.20
C ALA A 101 -10.13 10.49 10.25
N ARG A 102 -8.98 11.12 10.03
CA ARG A 102 -8.82 12.19 9.02
C ARG A 102 -9.07 11.65 7.62
N ILE A 103 -8.54 10.47 7.30
CA ILE A 103 -8.73 9.84 5.99
C ILE A 103 -10.22 9.58 5.73
N LYS A 104 -10.92 9.05 6.72
CA LYS A 104 -12.36 8.81 6.66
C LYS A 104 -13.15 10.11 6.49
N ALA A 105 -12.76 11.19 7.16
CA ALA A 105 -13.44 12.47 7.03
C ALA A 105 -13.34 13.05 5.61
N VAL A 106 -12.20 12.86 4.93
CA VAL A 106 -11.95 13.37 3.57
C VAL A 106 -12.58 12.46 2.51
N THR A 107 -12.40 11.15 2.62
CA THR A 107 -12.83 10.19 1.59
C THR A 107 -14.24 9.64 1.81
N GLY A 108 -14.78 9.77 3.02
CA GLY A 108 -16.02 9.13 3.46
C GLY A 108 -15.89 7.62 3.73
N ILE A 109 -14.71 7.03 3.49
CA ILE A 109 -14.50 5.58 3.58
C ILE A 109 -13.86 5.24 4.93
N ASP A 110 -14.48 4.32 5.66
CA ASP A 110 -13.89 3.76 6.87
C ASP A 110 -12.92 2.64 6.52
N TYR A 111 -11.67 3.00 6.24
CA TYR A 111 -10.63 2.03 5.91
C TYR A 111 -10.32 1.09 7.07
N ALA A 112 -10.47 1.52 8.33
CA ALA A 112 -10.25 0.66 9.49
C ALA A 112 -11.30 -0.47 9.56
N ALA A 113 -12.56 -0.16 9.31
CA ALA A 113 -13.65 -1.14 9.32
C ALA A 113 -13.71 -2.00 8.05
N THR A 114 -13.33 -1.44 6.90
CA THR A 114 -13.35 -2.13 5.60
C THR A 114 -12.11 -3.01 5.41
N TYR A 115 -11.09 -2.83 6.25
CA TYR A 115 -9.82 -3.52 6.12
C TYR A 115 -9.97 -5.04 6.30
N ARG A 116 -9.66 -5.77 5.23
CA ARG A 116 -9.47 -7.21 5.24
C ARG A 116 -8.21 -7.56 4.49
N PHE A 117 -7.25 -8.17 5.18
CA PHE A 117 -6.02 -8.64 4.56
C PHE A 117 -6.35 -9.67 3.47
N PRO A 118 -5.98 -9.44 2.19
CA PRO A 118 -6.39 -10.29 1.08
C PRO A 118 -5.51 -11.56 1.00
N LEU A 119 -5.65 -12.43 2.01
CA LEU A 119 -4.84 -13.64 2.21
C LEU A 119 -4.75 -14.52 0.95
N ALA A 120 -5.83 -14.59 0.16
CA ALA A 120 -5.88 -15.34 -1.09
C ALA A 120 -4.82 -14.88 -2.12
N ARG A 121 -4.47 -13.59 -2.15
CA ARG A 121 -3.44 -13.06 -3.06
C ARG A 121 -2.02 -13.51 -2.68
N HIS A 122 -1.82 -13.98 -1.45
CA HIS A 122 -0.53 -14.40 -0.93
C HIS A 122 -0.41 -15.93 -0.77
N LEU A 123 -1.45 -16.71 -1.12
CA LEU A 123 -1.45 -18.18 -1.00
C LEU A 123 -1.17 -18.91 -2.32
N TRP A 124 -0.81 -18.20 -3.39
CA TRP A 124 -0.55 -18.84 -4.68
C TRP A 124 0.68 -19.76 -4.67
N GLY A 125 1.59 -19.61 -3.70
CA GLY A 125 2.74 -20.50 -3.53
C GLY A 125 2.35 -21.96 -3.23
N TRP A 126 1.12 -22.23 -2.81
CA TRP A 126 0.60 -23.60 -2.62
C TRP A 126 0.23 -24.31 -3.92
N LEU A 127 0.03 -23.59 -5.02
CA LEU A 127 -0.46 -24.19 -6.28
C LEU A 127 0.45 -25.31 -6.80
N PRO A 128 1.79 -25.18 -6.84
CA PRO A 128 2.64 -26.28 -7.30
C PRO A 128 2.60 -27.49 -6.36
N ILE A 129 2.55 -27.28 -5.05
CA ILE A 129 2.47 -28.36 -4.06
C ILE A 129 1.17 -29.16 -4.26
N LEU A 130 0.04 -28.45 -4.40
CA LEU A 130 -1.25 -29.08 -4.69
C LEU A 130 -1.23 -29.79 -6.05
N GLY A 131 -0.56 -29.24 -7.05
CA GLY A 131 -0.37 -29.88 -8.36
C GLY A 131 0.39 -31.20 -8.27
N VAL A 132 1.50 -31.23 -7.53
CA VAL A 132 2.29 -32.45 -7.30
C VAL A 132 1.47 -33.49 -6.54
N ILE A 133 0.85 -33.12 -5.42
CA ILE A 133 -0.01 -34.03 -4.63
C ILE A 133 -1.14 -34.58 -5.51
N GLY A 134 -1.84 -33.72 -6.24
CA GLY A 134 -2.92 -34.11 -7.14
C GLY A 134 -2.45 -35.09 -8.23
N SER A 135 -1.26 -34.88 -8.79
CA SER A 135 -0.69 -35.79 -9.79
C SER A 135 -0.38 -37.18 -9.22
N ILE A 136 0.15 -37.26 -8.00
CA ILE A 136 0.47 -38.52 -7.33
C ILE A 136 -0.82 -39.30 -7.07
N LEU A 137 -1.83 -38.63 -6.51
CA LEU A 137 -3.14 -39.23 -6.25
C LEU A 137 -3.81 -39.71 -7.54
N LEU A 138 -3.72 -38.93 -8.61
CA LEU A 138 -4.25 -39.32 -9.92
C LEU A 138 -3.58 -40.57 -10.47
N VAL A 139 -2.25 -40.69 -10.35
CA VAL A 139 -1.50 -41.88 -10.78
C VAL A 139 -1.89 -43.09 -9.94
N GLN A 140 -1.97 -42.95 -8.62
CA GLN A 140 -2.40 -44.03 -7.72
C GLN A 140 -3.82 -44.51 -8.04
N TRP A 141 -4.75 -43.57 -8.23
CA TRP A 141 -6.13 -43.87 -8.59
C TRP A 141 -6.24 -44.60 -9.93
N ARG A 142 -5.49 -44.16 -10.95
CA ARG A 142 -5.42 -44.85 -12.25
C ARG A 142 -4.82 -46.24 -12.12
N GLY A 143 -3.82 -46.42 -11.24
CA GLY A 143 -3.24 -47.72 -10.94
C GLY A 143 -4.26 -48.68 -10.33
N ALA A 144 -4.97 -48.24 -9.29
CA ALA A 144 -6.02 -49.03 -8.64
C ALA A 144 -7.12 -49.47 -9.63
N LYS A 145 -7.58 -48.55 -10.50
CA LYS A 145 -8.58 -48.88 -11.52
C LYS A 145 -8.09 -49.88 -12.56
N ARG A 146 -6.79 -49.89 -12.88
CA ARG A 146 -6.20 -50.91 -13.75
C ARG A 146 -6.14 -52.28 -13.07
N CYS A 147 -5.81 -52.36 -11.79
CA CYS A 147 -5.80 -53.62 -11.05
C CYS A 147 -7.21 -54.22 -10.94
N GLU A 148 -8.22 -53.40 -10.61
CA GLU A 148 -9.64 -53.80 -10.61
C GLU A 148 -10.06 -54.39 -11.97
N ALA A 149 -9.70 -53.72 -13.08
CA ALA A 149 -10.04 -54.16 -14.44
C ALA A 149 -9.35 -55.49 -14.84
N LEU A 150 -8.20 -55.81 -14.23
CA LEU A 150 -7.48 -57.05 -14.45
C LEU A 150 -7.94 -58.19 -13.51
N GLY A 151 -8.89 -57.93 -12.60
CA GLY A 151 -9.32 -58.90 -11.59
C GLY A 151 -8.27 -59.18 -10.52
N ILE A 152 -7.27 -58.30 -10.39
CA ILE A 152 -6.24 -58.35 -9.35
C ILE A 152 -6.76 -57.50 -8.20
N VAL A 153 -7.46 -58.14 -7.25
CA VAL A 153 -7.91 -57.53 -5.99
C VAL A 153 -7.14 -58.16 -4.84
#